data_AF-G8F677-F1
#
_entry.id   AF-G8F677-F1
#
_cell.length_a   1.000
_cell.length_b   1.000
_cell.length_c   1.000
_cell.angle_alpha   90.00
_cell.angle_beta   90.00
_cell.angle_gamma   90.00
#
_symmetry.space_group_name_H-M   'P 1'
#
loop_
_entity.id
_entity.type
_entity.pdbx_description
1 polymer ?
#
loop_
_entity_poly.entity_id
_entity_poly.type
_entity_poly.pdbx_seq_one_letter_code
_entity_poly.pdbx_strand_id
1 'polypeptide(L)'
;MAQGVLWILLGLLLWSDPGTASLPLLMDSVIQALAELEQKVPAANASHTASAWLLSASNSGPHNRLYHFLLGVQSLDAAELDPYPLSPELQGLIKEVAQHDVREGQEYGVVLAPDGSTVAVEPLLAGLEAGLQGRKVINLPLDSTATSREAGVTFPDIVAIAPDVKATSTPGLRDASPDVTTADIGANSPDATTGCPDVQASLPDAKAKTPPTMVDSLLAVTLAGNLGLTFLQGPQTQSHPDLGTEGCWDQLSAPRTFTLLDPKASLLTTAFLNGALDGVILGDYLSRTPEPRPSLSHLLSQYYGAGVARDPGFRSNFRRQNGAALTSASILAQQVWGTLVLLQRLEPVHSQLRCMSQEQLAQVAANATKEFTEAFLGKEVPH
;
A
#
# COMPACT_ATOMS: atom_id res chain seq x y z
N MET A 1 44.86 43.08 -10.80
CA MET A 1 44.26 42.48 -9.59
C MET A 1 42.73 42.37 -9.70
N ALA A 2 42.00 43.45 -10.04
CA ALA A 2 40.52 43.42 -10.11
C ALA A 2 39.92 42.52 -11.20
N GLN A 3 40.58 42.41 -12.36
CA GLN A 3 40.05 41.63 -13.49
C GLN A 3 40.11 40.11 -13.25
N GLY A 4 41.13 39.62 -12.54
CA GLY A 4 41.25 38.20 -12.20
C GLY A 4 40.20 37.73 -11.18
N VAL A 5 39.81 38.60 -10.26
CA VAL A 5 38.74 38.30 -9.27
C VAL A 5 37.38 38.21 -9.95
N LEU A 6 37.12 39.04 -10.97
CA LEU A 6 35.87 39.00 -11.74
C LEU A 6 35.72 37.68 -12.51
N TRP A 7 36.80 37.16 -13.09
CA TRP A 7 36.78 35.86 -13.79
C TRP A 7 36.62 34.66 -12.85
N ILE A 8 37.14 34.75 -11.62
CA ILE A 8 36.95 33.70 -10.60
C ILE A 8 35.50 33.72 -10.07
N LEU A 9 34.92 34.90 -9.85
CA LEU A 9 33.52 35.02 -9.44
C LEU A 9 32.56 34.59 -10.56
N LEU A 10 32.87 34.91 -11.83
CA LEU A 10 32.09 34.44 -12.98
C LEU A 10 32.24 32.92 -13.18
N GLY A 11 33.44 32.38 -12.95
CA GLY A 11 33.70 30.95 -12.97
C GLY A 11 32.97 30.19 -11.85
N LEU A 12 32.87 30.76 -10.64
CA LEU A 12 32.09 30.20 -9.53
C LEU A 12 30.58 30.35 -9.72
N LEU A 13 30.10 31.39 -10.43
CA LEU A 13 28.67 31.54 -10.80
C LEU A 13 28.24 30.61 -11.94
N LEU A 14 29.16 30.23 -12.83
CA LEU A 14 28.92 29.32 -13.95
C LEU A 14 29.27 27.86 -13.61
N TRP A 15 29.95 27.64 -12.48
CA TRP A 15 30.17 26.35 -11.85
C TRP A 15 29.20 26.16 -10.68
N SER A 16 27.92 26.46 -10.91
CA SER A 16 26.92 25.68 -10.22
C SER A 16 27.04 24.28 -10.82
N ASP A 17 27.44 23.30 -10.00
CA ASP A 17 26.94 21.95 -10.25
C ASP A 17 25.44 22.09 -10.58
N PRO A 18 24.87 21.32 -11.51
CA PRO A 18 23.43 21.16 -11.57
C PRO A 18 23.03 20.41 -10.31
N GLY A 19 23.10 21.07 -9.16
CA GLY A 19 22.39 20.71 -7.96
C GLY A 19 20.93 20.81 -8.38
N THR A 20 20.37 19.68 -8.78
CA THR A 20 18.95 19.47 -8.94
C THR A 20 18.29 20.08 -7.72
N ALA A 21 17.73 21.28 -7.87
CA ALA A 21 17.04 21.95 -6.79
C ALA A 21 15.86 21.04 -6.44
N SER A 22 16.00 20.30 -5.36
CA SER A 22 15.02 19.32 -4.94
C SER A 22 13.77 20.07 -4.50
N LEU A 23 12.62 19.76 -5.12
CA LEU A 23 11.37 20.44 -4.82
C LEU A 23 10.97 20.26 -3.35
N PRO A 24 10.30 21.24 -2.73
CA PRO A 24 9.67 21.04 -1.44
C PRO A 24 8.74 19.81 -1.44
N LEU A 25 8.74 19.05 -0.35
CA LEU A 25 7.90 17.88 -0.16
C LEU A 25 6.47 18.30 0.23
N LEU A 26 5.76 18.88 -0.73
CA LEU A 26 4.39 19.37 -0.60
C LEU A 26 3.43 18.49 -1.40
N MET A 27 2.22 18.28 -0.87
CA MET A 27 1.16 17.57 -1.60
C MET A 27 0.82 18.25 -2.93
N ASP A 28 0.88 19.59 -2.99
CA ASP A 28 0.68 20.34 -4.24
C ASP A 28 1.70 19.97 -5.33
N SER A 29 2.94 19.61 -4.93
CA SER A 29 3.96 19.17 -5.89
C SER A 29 3.67 17.76 -6.42
N VAL A 30 3.09 16.88 -5.60
CA VAL A 30 2.58 15.56 -6.05
C VAL A 30 1.40 15.73 -7.01
N ILE A 31 0.46 16.63 -6.68
CA ILE A 31 -0.68 16.98 -7.53
C ILE A 31 -0.19 17.54 -8.88
N GLN A 32 0.85 18.38 -8.87
CA GLN A 32 1.46 18.91 -10.08
C GLN A 32 2.10 17.81 -10.94
N ALA A 33 2.84 16.88 -10.33
CA ALA A 33 3.40 15.73 -11.04
C ALA A 33 2.31 14.87 -11.71
N LEU A 34 1.22 14.57 -10.98
CA LEU A 34 0.06 13.88 -11.54
C LEU A 34 -0.56 14.63 -12.71
N ALA A 35 -0.77 15.95 -12.57
CA ALA A 35 -1.36 16.77 -13.62
C ALA A 35 -0.51 16.78 -14.91
N GLU A 36 0.81 16.79 -14.78
CA GLU A 36 1.71 16.76 -15.92
C GLU A 36 1.70 15.39 -16.63
N LEU A 37 1.66 14.30 -15.88
CA LEU A 37 1.50 12.95 -16.45
C LEU A 37 0.14 12.82 -17.17
N GLU A 38 -0.94 13.26 -16.54
CA GLU A 38 -2.30 13.16 -17.08
C GLU A 38 -2.49 13.98 -18.36
N GLN A 39 -1.76 15.09 -18.53
CA GLN A 39 -1.76 15.88 -19.76
C GLN A 39 -1.01 15.22 -20.91
N LYS A 40 -0.02 14.38 -20.59
CA LYS A 40 0.87 13.73 -21.56
C LYS A 40 0.32 12.38 -22.03
N VAL A 41 -0.50 11.71 -21.23
CA VAL A 41 -1.10 10.39 -21.52
C VAL A 41 -2.47 10.53 -22.21
N PRO A 42 -2.87 9.59 -23.11
CA PRO A 42 -4.23 9.55 -23.64
C PRO A 42 -5.31 9.56 -22.55
N ALA A 43 -6.32 10.43 -22.71
CA ALA A 43 -7.33 10.71 -21.69
C ALA A 43 -8.09 9.48 -21.17
N ALA A 44 -8.23 8.42 -21.99
CA ALA A 44 -8.93 7.19 -21.60
C ALA A 44 -8.23 6.44 -20.45
N ASN A 45 -6.90 6.55 -20.32
CA ASN A 45 -6.10 5.81 -19.35
C ASN A 45 -5.26 6.72 -18.44
N ALA A 46 -5.40 8.04 -18.55
CA ALA A 46 -4.54 9.02 -17.90
C ALA A 46 -4.40 8.78 -16.38
N SER A 47 -5.52 8.59 -15.67
CA SER A 47 -5.50 8.34 -14.23
C SER A 47 -4.79 7.04 -13.87
N HIS A 48 -5.10 5.93 -14.55
CA HIS A 48 -4.47 4.62 -14.33
C HIS A 48 -2.97 4.65 -14.60
N THR A 49 -2.56 5.25 -15.73
CA THR A 49 -1.14 5.35 -16.08
C THR A 49 -0.39 6.23 -15.09
N ALA A 50 -0.98 7.33 -14.64
CA ALA A 50 -0.33 8.23 -13.70
C ALA A 50 -0.11 7.58 -12.32
N SER A 51 -1.12 6.92 -11.74
CA SER A 51 -0.97 6.23 -10.45
C SER A 51 -0.06 5.01 -10.53
N ALA A 52 -0.22 4.16 -11.54
CA ALA A 52 0.64 2.99 -11.74
C ALA A 52 2.11 3.38 -11.98
N TRP A 53 2.34 4.46 -12.73
CA TRP A 53 3.69 4.98 -12.97
C TRP A 53 4.39 5.40 -11.67
N LEU A 54 3.70 6.18 -10.84
CA LEU A 54 4.24 6.63 -9.56
C LEU A 54 4.53 5.46 -8.61
N LEU A 55 3.65 4.46 -8.58
CA LEU A 55 3.85 3.24 -7.78
C LEU A 55 4.98 2.37 -8.32
N SER A 56 5.21 2.34 -9.63
CA SER A 56 6.31 1.58 -10.24
C SER A 56 7.70 2.17 -9.94
N ALA A 57 7.77 3.44 -9.53
CA ALA A 57 9.02 4.02 -9.04
C ALA A 57 9.47 3.40 -7.70
N SER A 58 8.56 2.71 -6.99
CA SER A 58 8.78 2.05 -5.70
C SER A 58 9.31 0.62 -5.90
N ASN A 59 10.56 0.48 -6.32
CA ASN A 59 11.11 -0.83 -6.71
C ASN A 59 11.62 -1.72 -5.56
N SER A 60 11.60 -1.27 -4.30
CA SER A 60 12.26 -1.99 -3.20
C SER A 60 11.56 -1.87 -1.85
N GLY A 61 10.36 -2.43 -1.71
CA GLY A 61 9.64 -2.51 -0.43
C GLY A 61 9.10 -3.93 -0.12
N PRO A 62 8.85 -4.26 1.16
CA PRO A 62 8.27 -5.55 1.57
C PRO A 62 6.86 -5.79 1.01
N HIS A 63 6.18 -4.73 0.54
CA HIS A 63 4.86 -4.78 -0.07
C HIS A 63 4.89 -4.92 -1.60
N ASN A 64 6.08 -4.90 -2.22
CA ASN A 64 6.22 -4.95 -3.68
C ASN A 64 5.49 -6.18 -4.27
N ARG A 65 5.58 -7.35 -3.63
CA ARG A 65 4.84 -8.54 -4.11
C ARG A 65 3.34 -8.47 -3.90
N LEU A 66 2.87 -7.88 -2.79
CA LEU A 66 1.45 -7.71 -2.54
C LEU A 66 0.84 -6.74 -3.57
N TYR A 67 1.54 -5.64 -3.87
CA TYR A 67 1.16 -4.68 -4.90
C TYR A 67 1.21 -5.30 -6.29
N HIS A 68 2.29 -6.01 -6.61
CA HIS A 68 2.42 -6.74 -7.87
C HIS A 68 1.28 -7.75 -8.06
N PHE A 69 0.92 -8.51 -7.02
CA PHE A 69 -0.14 -9.51 -7.10
C PHE A 69 -1.54 -8.87 -7.20
N LEU A 70 -1.86 -7.88 -6.36
CA LEU A 70 -3.22 -7.34 -6.27
C LEU A 70 -3.51 -6.23 -7.28
N LEU A 71 -2.53 -5.39 -7.57
CA LEU A 71 -2.67 -4.26 -8.48
C LEU A 71 -2.17 -4.60 -9.88
N GLY A 72 -1.48 -5.73 -10.08
CA GLY A 72 -0.93 -6.05 -11.39
C GLY A 72 0.00 -4.95 -11.90
N VAL A 73 0.67 -4.24 -10.98
CA VAL A 73 1.77 -3.33 -11.28
C VAL A 73 2.90 -4.21 -11.79
N GLN A 74 2.77 -4.65 -13.04
CA GLN A 74 3.94 -4.96 -13.85
C GLN A 74 4.82 -3.72 -13.74
N SER A 75 6.13 -3.90 -13.64
CA SER A 75 7.01 -2.82 -14.08
C SER A 75 6.52 -2.50 -15.50
N LEU A 76 5.78 -1.41 -15.67
CA LEU A 76 5.65 -0.78 -16.98
C LEU A 76 7.09 -0.70 -17.44
N ASP A 77 7.43 -1.50 -18.45
CA ASP A 77 8.81 -1.67 -18.84
C ASP A 77 9.34 -0.24 -19.06
N ALA A 78 10.53 0.10 -18.57
CA ALA A 78 11.00 1.48 -18.62
C ALA A 78 10.93 2.05 -20.06
N ALA A 79 10.94 1.17 -21.06
CA ALA A 79 10.70 1.42 -22.47
C ALA A 79 9.28 1.87 -22.87
N GLU A 80 8.21 1.48 -22.17
CA GLU A 80 6.83 1.96 -22.43
C GLU A 80 6.54 3.34 -21.80
N LEU A 81 7.34 3.75 -20.81
CA LEU A 81 7.22 5.01 -20.07
C LEU A 81 8.13 6.13 -20.60
N ASP A 82 9.04 5.77 -21.49
CA ASP A 82 10.00 6.67 -22.15
C ASP A 82 9.38 7.80 -23.03
N PRO A 83 8.11 7.78 -23.51
CA PRO A 83 7.60 8.89 -24.30
C PRO A 83 7.14 10.12 -23.49
N TYR A 84 7.01 10.03 -22.15
CA TYR A 84 6.37 11.09 -21.34
C TYR A 84 7.21 11.53 -20.13
N PRO A 85 8.42 12.09 -20.35
CA PRO A 85 9.26 12.53 -19.24
C PRO A 85 8.60 13.69 -18.49
N LEU A 86 8.42 13.54 -17.17
CA LEU A 86 8.20 14.66 -16.25
C LEU A 86 9.35 15.67 -16.36
N SER A 87 9.13 16.90 -15.90
CA SER A 87 10.27 17.79 -15.62
C SER A 87 11.28 17.11 -14.70
N PRO A 88 12.60 17.36 -14.86
CA PRO A 88 13.62 16.75 -14.02
C PRO A 88 13.37 16.95 -12.51
N GLU A 89 12.83 18.10 -12.14
CA GLU A 89 12.49 18.46 -10.76
C GLU A 89 11.35 17.59 -10.22
N LEU A 90 10.27 17.40 -10.98
CA LEU A 90 9.16 16.56 -10.58
C LEU A 90 9.54 15.08 -10.62
N GLN A 91 10.38 14.66 -11.56
CA GLN A 91 10.92 13.30 -11.57
C GLN A 91 11.76 13.02 -10.31
N GLY A 92 12.57 14.00 -9.87
CA GLY A 92 13.31 13.93 -8.62
C GLY A 92 12.37 13.80 -7.42
N LEU A 93 11.36 14.67 -7.33
CA LEU A 93 10.34 14.62 -6.28
C LEU A 93 9.68 13.23 -6.20
N ILE A 94 9.25 12.67 -7.33
CA ILE A 94 8.58 11.37 -7.35
C ILE A 94 9.48 10.27 -6.79
N LYS A 95 10.76 10.26 -7.15
CA LYS A 95 11.71 9.28 -6.58
C LYS A 95 11.82 9.40 -5.06
N GLU A 96 11.70 10.61 -4.52
CA GLU A 96 11.76 10.85 -3.07
C GLU A 96 10.48 10.44 -2.35
N VAL A 97 9.31 10.57 -2.99
CA VAL A 97 8.01 10.33 -2.34
C VAL A 97 7.40 8.95 -2.66
N ALA A 98 7.87 8.26 -3.69
CA ALA A 98 7.26 7.01 -4.17
C ALA A 98 7.34 5.87 -3.14
N GLN A 99 8.41 5.82 -2.34
CA GLN A 99 8.59 4.79 -1.31
C GLN A 99 8.51 5.40 0.09
N HIS A 100 7.62 4.85 0.90
CA HIS A 100 7.55 5.12 2.33
C HIS A 100 8.55 4.26 3.10
N ASP A 101 9.25 4.88 4.05
CA ASP A 101 10.19 4.17 4.93
C ASP A 101 10.44 4.96 6.22
N VAL A 102 10.81 4.27 7.29
CA VAL A 102 11.23 4.87 8.56
C VAL A 102 12.62 4.37 8.92
N ARG A 103 13.58 5.29 8.98
CA ARG A 103 14.99 4.96 9.24
C ARG A 103 15.62 6.02 10.14
N GLU A 104 16.30 5.55 11.19
CA GLU A 104 17.10 6.41 12.09
C GLU A 104 16.30 7.61 12.66
N GLY A 105 15.01 7.41 12.95
CA GLY A 105 14.13 8.46 13.47
C GLY A 105 13.64 9.48 12.43
N GLN A 106 13.91 9.25 11.15
CA GLN A 106 13.35 10.04 10.03
C GLN A 106 12.34 9.22 9.25
N GLU A 107 11.35 9.92 8.70
CA GLU A 107 10.34 9.33 7.82
C GLU A 107 10.53 9.84 6.39
N TYR A 108 10.53 8.91 5.45
CA TYR A 108 10.69 9.12 4.02
C TYR A 108 9.38 8.80 3.29
N GLY A 109 9.21 9.31 2.08
CA GLY A 109 7.98 9.04 1.32
C GLY A 109 6.77 9.89 1.75
N VAL A 110 6.99 10.95 2.52
CA VAL A 110 5.93 11.79 3.10
C VAL A 110 5.95 13.21 2.56
N VAL A 111 4.80 13.87 2.56
CA VAL A 111 4.61 15.25 2.15
C VAL A 111 3.74 16.03 3.13
N LEU A 112 3.94 17.34 3.21
CA LEU A 112 3.08 18.26 3.94
C LEU A 112 1.86 18.63 3.08
N ALA A 113 0.66 18.37 3.59
CA ALA A 113 -0.60 18.70 2.94
C ALA A 113 -1.10 20.11 3.33
N PRO A 114 -1.91 20.77 2.47
CA PRO A 114 -2.48 22.10 2.75
C PRO A 114 -3.30 22.21 4.04
N ASP A 115 -3.86 21.10 4.51
CA ASP A 115 -4.61 21.03 5.78
C ASP A 115 -3.70 20.98 7.02
N GLY A 116 -2.37 21.03 6.84
CA GLY A 116 -1.36 20.96 7.88
C GLY A 116 -0.98 19.55 8.31
N SER A 117 -1.61 18.52 7.75
CA SER A 117 -1.27 17.13 8.02
C SER A 117 -0.06 16.67 7.21
N THR A 118 0.65 15.67 7.73
CA THR A 118 1.70 14.96 6.98
C THR A 118 1.12 13.66 6.44
N VAL A 119 1.43 13.31 5.20
CA VAL A 119 0.80 12.21 4.46
C VAL A 119 1.87 11.39 3.74
N ALA A 120 1.87 10.07 3.95
CA ALA A 120 2.68 9.15 3.15
C ALA A 120 2.06 8.94 1.76
N VAL A 121 2.86 9.10 0.71
CA VAL A 121 2.37 9.11 -0.68
C VAL A 121 2.17 7.69 -1.22
N GLU A 122 3.05 6.74 -0.89
CA GLU A 122 2.94 5.34 -1.33
C GLU A 122 1.57 4.70 -1.03
N PRO A 123 1.09 4.65 0.24
CA PRO A 123 -0.19 4.01 0.54
C PRO A 123 -1.40 4.79 -0.02
N LEU A 124 -1.28 6.11 -0.19
CA LEU A 124 -2.30 6.94 -0.86
C LEU A 124 -2.45 6.50 -2.32
N LEU A 125 -1.34 6.45 -3.06
CA LEU A 125 -1.34 6.05 -4.47
C LEU A 125 -1.80 4.61 -4.66
N ALA A 126 -1.42 3.69 -3.76
CA ALA A 126 -1.86 2.30 -3.79
C ALA A 126 -3.39 2.19 -3.69
N GLY A 127 -4.01 3.03 -2.86
CA GLY A 127 -5.46 3.10 -2.72
C GLY A 127 -6.16 3.67 -3.96
N LEU A 128 -5.60 4.72 -4.55
CA LEU A 128 -6.12 5.29 -5.80
C LEU A 128 -6.09 4.25 -6.93
N GLU A 129 -4.97 3.55 -7.11
CA GLU A 129 -4.82 2.52 -8.14
C GLU A 129 -5.82 1.36 -7.93
N ALA A 130 -5.95 0.85 -6.70
CA ALA A 130 -6.93 -0.18 -6.37
C ALA A 130 -8.37 0.26 -6.68
N GLY A 131 -8.69 1.53 -6.39
CA GLY A 131 -9.99 2.14 -6.68
C GLY A 131 -10.28 2.25 -8.17
N LEU A 132 -9.31 2.72 -8.95
CA LEU A 132 -9.41 2.82 -10.40
C LEU A 132 -9.65 1.45 -11.04
N GLN A 133 -8.99 0.40 -10.53
CA GLN A 133 -9.19 -0.99 -10.96
C GLN A 133 -10.53 -1.61 -10.53
N GLY A 134 -11.38 -0.86 -9.82
CA GLY A 134 -12.73 -1.29 -9.45
C GLY A 134 -12.80 -2.21 -8.24
N ARG A 135 -11.83 -2.17 -7.32
CA ARG A 135 -11.83 -2.90 -6.04
C ARG A 135 -12.11 -4.41 -6.22
N LYS A 136 -11.05 -5.17 -6.50
CA LYS A 136 -11.09 -6.63 -6.67
C LYS A 136 -11.27 -7.35 -5.33
N VAL A 137 -11.96 -8.49 -5.37
CA VAL A 137 -12.06 -9.42 -4.25
C VAL A 137 -11.31 -10.70 -4.60
N ILE A 138 -10.39 -11.10 -3.72
CA ILE A 138 -9.57 -12.31 -3.89
C ILE A 138 -10.17 -13.41 -3.03
N ASN A 139 -10.51 -14.54 -3.65
CA ASN A 139 -10.97 -15.70 -2.89
C ASN A 139 -9.78 -16.46 -2.30
N LEU A 140 -9.84 -16.76 -1.01
CA LEU A 140 -8.86 -17.61 -0.34
C LEU A 140 -9.39 -19.06 -0.37
N PRO A 141 -8.82 -19.97 -1.19
CA PRO A 141 -9.24 -21.37 -1.15
C PRO A 141 -9.03 -21.96 0.25
N LEU A 142 -10.05 -22.68 0.73
CA LEU A 142 -10.16 -23.30 2.05
C LEU A 142 -9.60 -24.73 2.05
N ASP A 143 -8.39 -24.97 1.55
CA ASP A 143 -7.85 -26.34 1.57
C ASP A 143 -7.20 -26.66 2.92
N SER A 144 -8.05 -26.82 3.94
CA SER A 144 -7.74 -27.64 5.12
C SER A 144 -8.07 -29.09 4.81
N THR A 145 -7.20 -29.76 4.07
CA THR A 145 -7.00 -31.20 4.27
C THR A 145 -5.53 -31.50 4.07
N ALA A 146 -4.88 -31.94 5.14
CA ALA A 146 -3.55 -32.50 5.09
C ALA A 146 -3.56 -33.73 4.17
N THR A 147 -3.14 -33.55 2.93
CA THR A 147 -2.66 -34.64 2.08
C THR A 147 -1.36 -34.18 1.44
N SER A 148 -0.37 -35.08 1.54
CA SER A 148 1.03 -34.91 1.21
C SER A 148 1.35 -33.98 0.05
N ARG A 149 2.35 -33.13 0.34
CA ARG A 149 3.32 -32.54 -0.57
C ARG A 149 3.58 -33.39 -1.82
N GLU A 150 2.96 -33.01 -2.95
CA GLU A 150 3.58 -32.96 -4.28
C GLU A 150 2.66 -32.30 -5.32
N ALA A 151 3.27 -31.44 -6.15
CA ALA A 151 2.77 -30.85 -7.39
C ALA A 151 1.64 -29.79 -7.35
N GLY A 152 1.99 -28.58 -7.79
CA GLY A 152 1.08 -27.56 -8.34
C GLY A 152 0.69 -26.44 -7.38
N VAL A 153 1.30 -25.26 -7.53
CA VAL A 153 0.85 -24.04 -6.85
C VAL A 153 -0.45 -23.58 -7.52
N THR A 154 -1.60 -23.92 -6.94
CA THR A 154 -2.89 -23.34 -7.35
C THR A 154 -2.98 -21.93 -6.78
N PHE A 155 -2.87 -20.93 -7.65
CA PHE A 155 -3.01 -19.51 -7.28
C PHE A 155 -4.48 -19.17 -6.98
N PRO A 156 -4.77 -18.23 -6.07
CA PRO A 156 -6.14 -17.83 -5.76
C PRO A 156 -6.79 -17.06 -6.93
N ASP A 157 -8.05 -17.38 -7.23
CA ASP A 157 -8.83 -16.73 -8.30
C ASP A 157 -9.16 -15.26 -7.94
N ILE A 158 -8.85 -14.34 -8.86
CA ILE A 158 -9.20 -12.92 -8.78
C ILE A 158 -10.54 -12.70 -9.47
N VAL A 159 -11.57 -12.24 -8.73
CA VAL A 159 -12.88 -11.90 -9.31
C VAL A 159 -13.05 -10.38 -9.38
N ALA A 160 -13.32 -9.86 -10.57
CA ALA A 160 -13.72 -8.47 -10.79
C ALA A 160 -15.24 -8.34 -10.62
N ILE A 161 -15.70 -7.30 -9.91
CA ILE A 161 -17.14 -7.03 -9.73
C ILE A 161 -17.61 -6.19 -10.93
N ALA A 162 -18.34 -6.78 -11.87
CA ALA A 162 -19.02 -6.10 -12.97
C ALA A 162 -20.54 -6.34 -12.89
N PRO A 163 -21.39 -5.43 -13.41
CA PRO A 163 -22.83 -5.63 -13.39
C PRO A 163 -23.26 -6.66 -14.44
N ASP A 164 -24.17 -7.55 -14.04
CA ASP A 164 -24.67 -8.69 -14.81
C ASP A 164 -25.14 -8.33 -16.24
N VAL A 165 -24.54 -8.98 -17.25
CA VAL A 165 -25.16 -9.17 -18.56
C VAL A 165 -25.18 -10.66 -18.88
N LYS A 166 -26.39 -11.20 -18.89
CA LYS A 166 -26.76 -12.58 -19.20
C LYS A 166 -26.74 -12.84 -20.70
N ALA A 167 -25.94 -13.79 -21.17
CA ALA A 167 -26.18 -14.57 -22.40
C ALA A 167 -25.26 -15.82 -22.41
N THR A 168 -25.79 -16.99 -22.00
CA THR A 168 -26.19 -18.15 -22.83
C THR A 168 -25.06 -19.12 -23.22
N SER A 169 -25.25 -20.34 -22.74
CA SER A 169 -24.47 -21.57 -22.87
C SER A 169 -24.41 -22.13 -24.29
N THR A 170 -23.40 -22.96 -24.60
CA THR A 170 -23.52 -24.35 -25.14
C THR A 170 -22.13 -25.03 -25.29
N PRO A 171 -22.04 -26.37 -25.43
CA PRO A 171 -20.98 -27.17 -24.81
C PRO A 171 -20.12 -28.02 -25.78
N GLY A 172 -18.99 -28.52 -25.24
CA GLY A 172 -18.45 -29.85 -25.54
C GLY A 172 -17.30 -29.90 -26.53
N LEU A 173 -16.17 -30.50 -26.11
CA LEU A 173 -15.63 -31.72 -26.71
C LEU A 173 -14.52 -32.31 -25.81
N ARG A 174 -14.48 -33.64 -25.77
CA ARG A 174 -13.51 -34.49 -25.09
C ARG A 174 -12.20 -34.53 -25.90
N ASP A 175 -11.07 -34.74 -25.23
CA ASP A 175 -10.31 -36.01 -25.29
C ASP A 175 -8.83 -35.86 -24.88
N ALA A 176 -8.35 -36.95 -24.27
CA ALA A 176 -7.00 -37.51 -24.31
C ALA A 176 -5.85 -36.86 -23.52
N SER A 177 -5.58 -37.51 -22.37
CA SER A 177 -4.26 -37.80 -21.80
C SER A 177 -3.32 -38.47 -22.82
N PRO A 178 -1.98 -38.45 -22.61
CA PRO A 178 -1.39 -39.63 -21.97
C PRO A 178 -0.32 -39.35 -20.90
N ASP A 179 -0.25 -40.32 -20.00
CA ASP A 179 0.82 -40.64 -19.05
C ASP A 179 2.22 -40.61 -19.68
N VAL A 180 3.18 -40.10 -18.90
CA VAL A 180 4.57 -40.60 -18.93
C VAL A 180 5.05 -40.75 -17.48
N THR A 181 5.27 -42.01 -17.11
CA THR A 181 5.92 -42.47 -15.88
C THR A 181 7.43 -42.60 -16.11
N THR A 182 8.23 -42.04 -15.21
CA THR A 182 9.64 -42.38 -14.90
C THR A 182 10.09 -41.41 -13.81
N ALA A 183 10.88 -41.72 -12.79
CA ALA A 183 11.43 -42.92 -12.19
C ALA A 183 12.18 -42.41 -10.94
N ASP A 184 12.15 -43.17 -9.85
CA ASP A 184 12.92 -42.93 -8.62
C ASP A 184 14.42 -42.73 -8.90
N ILE A 185 15.00 -41.66 -8.36
CA ILE A 185 16.42 -41.62 -7.94
C ILE A 185 16.49 -40.87 -6.61
N GLY A 186 16.78 -41.62 -5.54
CA GLY A 186 17.13 -41.07 -4.24
C GLY A 186 18.53 -40.45 -4.23
N ALA A 187 18.68 -39.35 -3.49
CA ALA A 187 19.98 -38.89 -3.01
C ALA A 187 19.80 -38.10 -1.70
N ASN A 188 20.54 -38.56 -0.68
CA ASN A 188 20.60 -38.00 0.67
C ASN A 188 21.29 -36.62 0.70
N SER A 189 20.75 -35.66 1.46
CA SER A 189 21.51 -34.54 2.05
C SER A 189 20.69 -33.76 3.08
N PRO A 190 21.34 -33.02 4.02
CA PRO A 190 21.08 -33.17 5.44
C PRO A 190 20.02 -32.23 5.99
N ASP A 191 19.49 -32.71 7.11
CA ASP A 191 18.56 -32.11 8.05
C ASP A 191 19.02 -30.71 8.50
N ALA A 192 18.21 -29.70 8.18
CA ALA A 192 18.26 -28.37 8.77
C ALA A 192 16.88 -28.04 9.35
N THR A 193 16.45 -28.86 10.31
CA THR A 193 15.31 -28.56 11.18
C THR A 193 15.70 -27.44 12.14
N THR A 194 15.65 -26.19 11.68
CA THR A 194 15.50 -25.03 12.58
C THR A 194 14.01 -24.82 12.78
N GLY A 195 13.46 -25.55 13.75
CA GLY A 195 12.03 -25.63 14.03
C GLY A 195 11.42 -24.29 14.47
N CYS A 196 10.18 -24.08 14.05
CA CYS A 196 9.32 -23.00 14.54
C CYS A 196 9.30 -23.03 16.08
N PRO A 197 9.46 -21.89 16.78
CA PRO A 197 9.38 -21.86 18.24
C PRO A 197 7.95 -22.12 18.70
N ASP A 198 7.76 -23.14 19.53
CA ASP A 198 6.49 -23.42 20.22
C ASP A 198 6.22 -22.31 21.26
N VAL A 199 5.40 -21.33 20.89
CA VAL A 199 4.85 -20.37 21.85
C VAL A 199 3.41 -20.77 22.13
N GLN A 200 3.20 -21.32 23.33
CA GLN A 200 1.88 -21.73 23.81
C GLN A 200 0.98 -20.51 23.99
N ALA A 201 -0.05 -20.41 23.16
CA ALA A 201 -1.06 -19.36 23.25
C ALA A 201 -2.01 -19.63 24.43
N SER A 202 -2.13 -18.66 25.35
CA SER A 202 -3.17 -18.64 26.37
C SER A 202 -4.35 -17.80 25.88
N LEU A 203 -5.54 -18.39 25.91
CA LEU A 203 -6.81 -17.81 25.47
C LEU A 203 -7.26 -16.64 26.35
N PRO A 204 -7.82 -15.58 25.74
CA PRO A 204 -9.04 -14.96 26.23
C PRO A 204 -10.23 -15.34 25.31
N ASP A 205 -11.42 -15.45 25.91
CA ASP A 205 -12.69 -15.78 25.27
C ASP A 205 -12.88 -15.12 23.89
N ALA A 206 -12.65 -15.88 22.82
CA ALA A 206 -12.90 -15.47 21.46
C ALA A 206 -13.92 -16.42 20.85
N LYS A 207 -15.14 -15.93 20.61
CA LYS A 207 -16.05 -16.51 19.63
C LYS A 207 -15.22 -16.82 18.37
N ALA A 208 -14.96 -18.10 18.11
CA ALA A 208 -14.22 -18.54 16.95
C ALA A 208 -14.91 -18.00 15.69
N LYS A 209 -14.35 -16.92 15.13
CA LYS A 209 -14.74 -16.40 13.83
C LYS A 209 -14.12 -17.34 12.80
N THR A 210 -14.93 -17.79 11.86
CA THR A 210 -14.50 -18.62 10.74
C THR A 210 -13.33 -17.96 10.00
N PRO A 211 -12.37 -18.73 9.47
CA PRO A 211 -11.30 -18.19 8.63
C PRO A 211 -11.84 -17.31 7.49
N PRO A 212 -11.12 -16.24 7.13
CA PRO A 212 -11.53 -15.35 6.05
C PRO A 212 -11.51 -16.11 4.74
N THR A 213 -12.58 -15.98 3.97
CA THR A 213 -12.71 -16.61 2.65
C THR A 213 -12.37 -15.64 1.53
N MET A 214 -12.26 -14.34 1.83
CA MET A 214 -12.07 -13.29 0.85
C MET A 214 -11.18 -12.17 1.38
N VAL A 215 -10.39 -11.59 0.48
CA VAL A 215 -9.56 -10.40 0.72
C VAL A 215 -9.95 -9.29 -0.24
N ASP A 216 -10.18 -8.13 0.31
CA ASP A 216 -10.45 -6.91 -0.40
C ASP A 216 -9.14 -6.26 -0.86
N SER A 217 -8.94 -6.15 -2.16
CA SER A 217 -7.69 -5.61 -2.71
C SER A 217 -7.39 -4.18 -2.22
N LEU A 218 -8.41 -3.32 -2.09
CA LEU A 218 -8.23 -1.93 -1.65
C LEU A 218 -7.74 -1.89 -0.21
N LEU A 219 -8.39 -2.63 0.70
CA LEU A 219 -7.98 -2.67 2.10
C LEU A 219 -6.64 -3.40 2.29
N ALA A 220 -6.38 -4.45 1.50
CA ALA A 220 -5.15 -5.22 1.56
C ALA A 220 -3.89 -4.38 1.26
N VAL A 221 -3.92 -3.60 0.17
CA VAL A 221 -2.75 -2.82 -0.30
C VAL A 221 -2.52 -1.53 0.49
N THR A 222 -3.56 -0.98 1.11
CA THR A 222 -3.46 0.31 1.82
C THR A 222 -3.18 0.12 3.31
N LEU A 223 -3.98 -0.71 3.99
CA LEU A 223 -4.06 -0.72 5.44
C LEU A 223 -3.80 -2.11 6.04
N ALA A 224 -4.52 -3.13 5.56
CA ALA A 224 -4.57 -4.43 6.20
C ALA A 224 -3.22 -5.19 6.15
N GLY A 225 -2.47 -5.08 5.05
CA GLY A 225 -1.13 -5.67 4.94
C GLY A 225 -0.14 -5.08 5.95
N ASN A 226 -0.04 -3.74 5.99
CA ASN A 226 0.86 -3.01 6.88
C ASN A 226 0.49 -3.18 8.36
N LEU A 227 -0.81 -3.13 8.69
CA LEU A 227 -1.29 -3.42 10.06
C LEU A 227 -0.90 -4.83 10.49
N GLY A 228 -1.17 -5.83 9.65
CA GLY A 228 -0.82 -7.21 9.93
C GLY A 228 0.68 -7.38 10.15
N LEU A 229 1.50 -6.98 9.16
CA LEU A 229 2.95 -7.19 9.20
C LEU A 229 3.63 -6.47 10.37
N THR A 230 3.18 -5.26 10.75
CA THR A 230 3.76 -4.53 11.88
C THR A 230 3.47 -5.22 13.21
N PHE A 231 2.25 -5.72 13.40
CA PHE A 231 1.85 -6.41 14.64
C PHE A 231 2.38 -7.85 14.74
N LEU A 232 3.00 -8.38 13.69
CA LEU A 232 3.76 -9.64 13.75
C LEU A 232 5.11 -9.48 14.46
N GLN A 233 5.74 -8.31 14.35
CA GLN A 233 7.14 -8.10 14.75
C GLN A 233 7.34 -7.85 16.26
N GLY A 234 6.27 -7.72 17.05
CA GLY A 234 6.32 -7.46 18.50
C GLY A 234 5.96 -8.67 19.37
N PRO A 235 6.48 -8.77 20.61
CA PRO A 235 5.99 -9.74 21.59
C PRO A 235 4.49 -9.48 21.85
N GLN A 236 3.64 -10.49 21.68
CA GLN A 236 2.18 -10.43 21.89
C GLN A 236 1.75 -10.04 23.32
N THR A 237 2.71 -9.80 24.22
CA THR A 237 2.55 -9.53 25.65
C THR A 237 3.20 -8.22 26.12
N GLN A 238 3.92 -7.49 25.26
CA GLN A 238 4.50 -6.18 25.59
C GLN A 238 3.75 -5.07 24.87
N SER A 239 3.57 -3.96 25.58
CA SER A 239 2.89 -2.75 25.13
C SER A 239 3.27 -2.41 23.69
N HIS A 240 2.22 -2.48 22.87
CA HIS A 240 2.01 -2.26 21.44
C HIS A 240 3.08 -1.49 20.65
N PRO A 241 3.28 -1.79 19.35
CA PRO A 241 4.05 -0.88 18.48
C PRO A 241 3.43 0.51 18.56
N ASP A 242 4.24 1.53 18.82
CA ASP A 242 3.81 2.93 18.87
C ASP A 242 3.13 3.28 17.54
N LEU A 243 1.79 3.23 17.55
CA LEU A 243 0.93 3.45 16.40
C LEU A 243 0.57 4.93 16.37
N GLY A 244 0.76 5.55 15.21
CA GLY A 244 0.47 6.95 15.03
C GLY A 244 1.54 7.89 15.59
N THR A 245 2.79 7.45 15.72
CA THR A 245 3.88 8.37 16.08
C THR A 245 3.92 9.56 15.12
N GLU A 246 3.99 10.77 15.67
CA GLU A 246 4.09 12.01 14.92
C GLU A 246 5.55 12.50 14.81
N GLY A 247 5.74 13.56 14.04
CA GLY A 247 7.04 14.16 13.77
C GLY A 247 6.93 15.64 13.46
N CYS A 248 8.05 16.22 13.08
CA CYS A 248 8.16 17.62 12.72
C CYS A 248 8.93 17.78 11.40
N TRP A 249 8.43 18.68 10.56
CA TRP A 249 9.16 19.17 9.40
C TRP A 249 10.28 20.10 9.83
N ASP A 250 11.39 20.04 9.12
CA ASP A 250 12.50 20.99 9.24
C ASP A 250 12.06 22.43 8.93
N GLN A 251 11.23 22.62 7.91
CA GLN A 251 10.64 23.90 7.53
C GLN A 251 9.22 23.72 6.97
N LEU A 252 8.31 24.65 7.26
CA LEU A 252 6.95 24.61 6.72
C LEU A 252 6.81 25.25 5.34
N SER A 253 7.65 26.24 5.03
CA SER A 253 7.62 26.94 3.73
C SER A 253 8.29 26.14 2.61
N ALA A 254 9.22 25.26 2.95
CA ALA A 254 9.97 24.43 2.01
C ALA A 254 10.38 23.11 2.69
N PRO A 255 9.41 22.24 3.05
CA PRO A 255 9.67 21.00 3.78
C PRO A 255 10.58 20.06 2.99
N ARG A 256 11.59 19.50 3.65
CA ARG A 256 12.53 18.54 3.04
C ARG A 256 12.82 17.34 3.93
N THR A 257 12.77 17.50 5.24
CA THR A 257 13.06 16.43 6.20
C THR A 257 11.96 16.34 7.23
N PHE A 258 11.36 15.16 7.38
CA PHE A 258 10.43 14.86 8.48
C PHE A 258 11.12 14.01 9.54
N THR A 259 11.22 14.55 10.75
CA THR A 259 11.87 13.89 11.90
C THR A 259 10.81 13.43 12.88
N LEU A 260 10.79 12.14 13.20
CA LEU A 260 9.87 11.55 14.16
C LEU A 260 10.24 11.95 15.59
N LEU A 261 9.21 12.13 16.43
CA LEU A 261 9.39 12.45 17.85
C LEU A 261 9.96 11.27 18.64
N ASP A 262 9.65 10.04 18.21
CA ASP A 262 10.26 8.83 18.73
C ASP A 262 11.22 8.22 17.70
N PRO A 263 12.53 8.11 18.00
CA PRO A 263 13.50 7.50 17.09
C PRO A 263 13.31 5.98 16.90
N LYS A 264 12.46 5.33 17.72
CA LYS A 264 12.13 3.90 17.63
C LYS A 264 10.74 3.63 17.05
N ALA A 265 10.12 4.65 16.45
CA ALA A 265 8.80 4.55 15.85
C ALA A 265 8.69 3.38 14.87
N SER A 266 7.50 2.78 14.85
CA SER A 266 7.14 1.77 13.84
C SER A 266 6.88 2.41 12.47
N LEU A 267 6.73 1.57 11.43
CA LEU A 267 6.29 2.03 10.10
C LEU A 267 4.87 2.64 10.11
N LEU A 268 4.05 2.33 11.12
CA LEU A 268 2.68 2.84 11.25
C LEU A 268 2.64 4.21 11.93
N THR A 269 3.39 5.17 11.39
CA THR A 269 3.39 6.57 11.82
C THR A 269 2.02 7.23 11.54
N THR A 270 1.78 8.42 12.09
CA THR A 270 0.58 9.19 11.72
C THR A 270 0.56 9.54 10.23
N ALA A 271 1.72 9.81 9.62
CA ALA A 271 1.76 10.13 8.19
C ALA A 271 1.42 8.93 7.31
N PHE A 272 1.92 7.74 7.65
CA PHE A 272 1.52 6.49 7.02
C PHE A 272 0.02 6.27 7.10
N LEU A 273 -0.55 6.34 8.31
CA LEU A 273 -1.98 6.08 8.53
C LEU A 273 -2.87 7.14 7.86
N ASN A 274 -2.41 8.39 7.76
CA ASN A 274 -3.09 9.42 6.97
C ASN A 274 -3.13 9.04 5.49
N GLY A 275 -1.99 8.70 4.90
CA GLY A 275 -1.91 8.27 3.49
C GLY A 275 -2.74 7.03 3.19
N ALA A 276 -2.68 6.03 4.07
CA ALA A 276 -3.45 4.80 3.94
C ALA A 276 -4.97 5.06 4.00
N LEU A 277 -5.45 5.85 4.97
CA LEU A 277 -6.87 6.20 5.03
C LEU A 277 -7.31 7.05 3.84
N ASP A 278 -6.52 8.04 3.43
CA ASP A 278 -6.82 8.87 2.25
C ASP A 278 -6.92 7.99 1.00
N GLY A 279 -6.01 7.03 0.84
CA GLY A 279 -6.03 6.03 -0.23
C GLY A 279 -7.27 5.14 -0.20
N VAL A 280 -7.69 4.64 0.97
CA VAL A 280 -8.93 3.86 1.12
C VAL A 280 -10.16 4.70 0.76
N ILE A 281 -10.23 5.92 1.27
CA ILE A 281 -11.37 6.82 1.08
C ILE A 281 -11.53 7.20 -0.39
N LEU A 282 -10.45 7.64 -1.03
CA LEU A 282 -10.47 8.05 -2.43
C LEU A 282 -10.55 6.85 -3.37
N GLY A 283 -9.95 5.73 -3.02
CA GLY A 283 -10.07 4.47 -3.75
C GLY A 283 -11.51 3.94 -3.76
N ASP A 284 -12.21 3.96 -2.62
CA ASP A 284 -13.62 3.57 -2.55
C ASP A 284 -14.49 4.53 -3.39
N TYR A 285 -14.24 5.84 -3.31
CA TYR A 285 -14.91 6.83 -4.15
C TYR A 285 -14.71 6.55 -5.66
N LEU A 286 -13.48 6.32 -6.11
CA LEU A 286 -13.17 6.04 -7.51
C LEU A 286 -13.80 4.72 -7.99
N SER A 287 -13.85 3.70 -7.14
CA SER A 287 -14.44 2.41 -7.48
C SER A 287 -15.95 2.50 -7.76
N ARG A 288 -16.64 3.48 -7.14
CA ARG A 288 -18.07 3.73 -7.31
C ARG A 288 -18.39 4.81 -8.34
N THR A 289 -17.38 5.60 -8.73
CA THR A 289 -17.57 6.72 -9.67
C THR A 289 -17.65 6.20 -11.10
N PRO A 290 -18.76 6.45 -11.82
CA PRO A 290 -18.89 6.04 -13.22
C PRO A 290 -17.98 6.85 -14.12
N GLU A 291 -17.65 6.30 -15.29
CA GLU A 291 -16.91 7.05 -16.31
C GLU A 291 -17.75 8.18 -16.95
N PRO A 292 -17.15 9.32 -17.33
CA PRO A 292 -15.73 9.64 -17.15
C PRO A 292 -15.41 10.06 -15.70
N ARG A 293 -14.39 9.44 -15.12
CA ARG A 293 -13.90 9.79 -13.77
C ARG A 293 -13.13 11.11 -13.77
N PRO A 294 -13.07 11.83 -12.63
CA PRO A 294 -12.18 12.99 -12.50
C PRO A 294 -10.71 12.56 -12.61
N SER A 295 -9.85 13.47 -13.07
CA SER A 295 -8.41 13.26 -12.99
C SER A 295 -7.95 13.15 -11.53
N LEU A 296 -6.90 12.39 -11.25
CA LEU A 296 -6.34 12.23 -9.90
C LEU A 296 -5.81 13.56 -9.38
N SER A 297 -5.16 14.37 -10.23
CA SER A 297 -4.74 15.72 -9.83
C SER A 297 -5.91 16.58 -9.37
N HIS A 298 -7.04 16.54 -10.09
CA HIS A 298 -8.24 17.28 -9.72
C HIS A 298 -8.86 16.72 -8.44
N LEU A 299 -8.96 15.40 -8.32
CA LEU A 299 -9.50 14.73 -7.14
C LEU A 299 -8.71 15.08 -5.87
N LEU A 300 -7.38 14.99 -5.91
CA LEU A 300 -6.51 15.33 -4.78
C LEU A 300 -6.56 16.82 -4.45
N SER A 301 -6.61 17.70 -5.46
CA SER A 301 -6.75 19.15 -5.24
C SER A 301 -8.06 19.50 -4.51
N GLN A 302 -9.14 18.78 -4.80
CA GLN A 302 -10.41 18.93 -4.11
C GLN A 302 -10.35 18.35 -2.70
N TYR A 303 -9.80 17.13 -2.56
CA TYR A 303 -9.77 16.41 -1.29
C TYR A 303 -8.94 17.12 -0.22
N TYR A 304 -7.75 17.61 -0.56
CA TYR A 304 -6.92 18.41 0.34
C TYR A 304 -7.29 19.90 0.38
N GLY A 305 -8.37 20.28 -0.31
CA GLY A 305 -8.87 21.65 -0.41
C GLY A 305 -10.31 21.79 0.09
N ALA A 306 -11.21 22.16 -0.81
CA ALA A 306 -12.59 22.52 -0.47
C ALA A 306 -13.56 21.32 -0.29
N GLY A 307 -13.12 20.11 -0.63
CA GLY A 307 -13.94 18.90 -0.67
C GLY A 307 -14.26 18.43 -2.09
N VAL A 308 -14.44 17.13 -2.23
CA VAL A 308 -14.66 16.44 -3.51
C VAL A 308 -16.12 16.54 -3.94
N ALA A 309 -16.36 16.73 -5.24
CA ALA A 309 -17.71 16.80 -5.82
C ALA A 309 -18.65 17.82 -5.15
N ARG A 310 -18.10 18.95 -4.66
CA ARG A 310 -18.81 20.01 -3.91
C ARG A 310 -19.35 19.57 -2.55
N ASP A 311 -18.88 18.44 -2.02
CA ASP A 311 -19.17 18.02 -0.66
C ASP A 311 -18.03 18.46 0.29
N PRO A 312 -18.24 19.50 1.12
CA PRO A 312 -17.23 19.95 2.07
C PRO A 312 -16.97 18.94 3.21
N GLY A 313 -17.85 17.96 3.42
CA GLY A 313 -17.62 16.84 4.33
C GLY A 313 -16.62 15.83 3.77
N PHE A 314 -16.40 15.84 2.46
CA PHE A 314 -15.49 14.93 1.77
C PHE A 314 -14.14 15.60 1.46
N ARG A 315 -13.49 16.11 2.53
CA ARG A 315 -12.13 16.66 2.53
C ARG A 315 -11.26 16.01 3.62
N SER A 316 -9.94 16.13 3.48
CA SER A 316 -8.94 15.46 4.32
C SER A 316 -9.06 15.77 5.83
N ASN A 317 -9.56 16.94 6.23
CA ASN A 317 -9.79 17.24 7.66
C ASN A 317 -10.76 16.28 8.36
N PHE A 318 -11.65 15.64 7.59
CA PHE A 318 -12.62 14.66 8.10
C PHE A 318 -12.17 13.21 7.87
N ARG A 319 -10.90 12.98 7.49
CA ARG A 319 -10.36 11.66 7.14
C ARG A 319 -10.70 10.57 8.15
N ARG A 320 -10.48 10.78 9.45
CA ARG A 320 -10.72 9.74 10.47
C ARG A 320 -12.20 9.39 10.57
N GLN A 321 -13.08 10.40 10.52
CA GLN A 321 -14.54 10.20 10.50
C GLN A 321 -14.99 9.45 9.24
N ASN A 322 -14.50 9.87 8.08
CA ASN A 322 -14.83 9.24 6.80
C ASN A 322 -14.27 7.81 6.71
N GLY A 323 -13.06 7.58 7.23
CA GLY A 323 -12.44 6.26 7.30
C GLY A 323 -13.18 5.31 8.23
N ALA A 324 -13.63 5.79 9.41
CA ALA A 324 -14.44 5.00 10.33
C ALA A 324 -15.80 4.58 9.73
N ALA A 325 -16.36 5.37 8.81
CA ALA A 325 -17.59 5.03 8.11
C ALA A 325 -17.41 3.92 7.05
N LEU A 326 -16.18 3.65 6.58
CA LEU A 326 -15.92 2.69 5.50
C LEU A 326 -15.73 1.25 5.98
N THR A 327 -15.28 1.04 7.21
CA THR A 327 -15.07 -0.30 7.76
C THR A 327 -15.25 -0.32 9.28
N SER A 328 -15.84 -1.39 9.79
CA SER A 328 -15.84 -1.67 11.22
C SER A 328 -14.55 -2.39 11.65
N ALA A 329 -14.26 -2.38 12.95
CA ALA A 329 -13.15 -3.15 13.51
C ALA A 329 -13.27 -4.66 13.22
N SER A 330 -14.48 -5.20 13.17
CA SER A 330 -14.67 -6.62 12.88
C SER A 330 -14.37 -6.97 11.42
N ILE A 331 -14.77 -6.11 10.48
CA ILE A 331 -14.48 -6.29 9.05
C ILE A 331 -12.98 -6.10 8.80
N LEU A 332 -12.38 -5.04 9.35
CA LEU A 332 -10.96 -4.78 9.17
C LEU A 332 -10.09 -5.91 9.75
N ALA A 333 -10.46 -6.49 10.90
CA ALA A 333 -9.77 -7.66 11.43
C ALA A 333 -9.85 -8.88 10.49
N GLN A 334 -10.97 -9.10 9.80
CA GLN A 334 -11.06 -10.16 8.79
C GLN A 334 -10.17 -9.88 7.58
N GLN A 335 -10.06 -8.62 7.17
CA GLN A 335 -9.18 -8.22 6.07
C GLN A 335 -7.70 -8.32 6.43
N VAL A 336 -7.31 -7.94 7.66
CA VAL A 336 -5.93 -8.13 8.16
C VAL A 336 -5.60 -9.62 8.19
N TRP A 337 -6.45 -10.46 8.78
CA TRP A 337 -6.23 -11.90 8.83
C TRP A 337 -6.13 -12.49 7.41
N GLY A 338 -7.07 -12.16 6.52
CA GLY A 338 -7.08 -12.67 5.16
C GLY A 338 -5.85 -12.23 4.37
N THR A 339 -5.41 -10.99 4.54
CA THR A 339 -4.20 -10.46 3.91
C THR A 339 -2.95 -11.17 4.42
N LEU A 340 -2.87 -11.46 5.73
CA LEU A 340 -1.77 -12.26 6.29
C LEU A 340 -1.75 -13.69 5.74
N VAL A 341 -2.91 -14.33 5.56
CA VAL A 341 -3.03 -15.64 4.91
C VAL A 341 -2.61 -15.58 3.44
N LEU A 342 -2.98 -14.52 2.72
CA LEU A 342 -2.55 -14.30 1.35
C LEU A 342 -1.02 -14.13 1.29
N LEU A 343 -0.45 -13.32 2.17
CA LEU A 343 1.00 -13.10 2.26
C LEU A 343 1.75 -14.39 2.63
N GLN A 344 1.22 -15.23 3.53
CA GLN A 344 1.78 -16.56 3.80
C GLN A 344 1.94 -17.42 2.54
N ARG A 345 1.02 -17.28 1.58
CA ARG A 345 1.01 -18.04 0.32
C ARG A 345 1.89 -17.41 -0.76
N LEU A 346 1.86 -16.08 -0.88
CA LEU A 346 2.64 -15.34 -1.88
C LEU A 346 4.14 -15.30 -1.53
N GLU A 347 4.50 -15.32 -0.24
CA GLU A 347 5.87 -15.10 0.17
C GLU A 347 6.26 -15.71 1.55
N PRO A 348 7.27 -16.60 1.60
CA PRO A 348 7.85 -17.09 2.85
C PRO A 348 9.08 -16.29 3.36
N VAL A 349 9.32 -15.06 2.89
CA VAL A 349 10.50 -14.25 3.33
C VAL A 349 10.38 -13.86 4.80
N HIS A 350 9.16 -13.69 5.32
CA HIS A 350 8.92 -13.54 6.73
C HIS A 350 8.85 -14.93 7.38
N SER A 351 9.99 -15.41 7.86
CA SER A 351 10.10 -16.70 8.57
C SER A 351 9.08 -16.86 9.70
N GLN A 352 8.76 -15.77 10.40
CA GLN A 352 7.72 -15.72 11.42
C GLN A 352 6.33 -16.01 10.84
N LEU A 353 5.94 -15.31 9.76
CA LEU A 353 4.63 -15.46 9.15
C LEU A 353 4.41 -16.90 8.67
N ARG A 354 5.45 -17.57 8.14
CA ARG A 354 5.37 -18.95 7.65
C ARG A 354 4.98 -19.98 8.71
N CYS A 355 5.39 -19.75 9.97
CA CYS A 355 5.20 -20.70 11.07
C CYS A 355 3.89 -20.49 11.83
N MET A 356 3.12 -19.43 11.54
CA MET A 356 1.97 -19.07 12.36
C MET A 356 0.71 -19.86 11.99
N SER A 357 0.04 -20.35 13.03
CA SER A 357 -1.28 -20.98 12.90
C SER A 357 -2.36 -19.97 12.53
N GLN A 358 -3.49 -20.45 12.04
CA GLN A 358 -4.64 -19.59 11.71
C GLN A 358 -5.14 -18.81 12.93
N GLU A 359 -5.12 -19.42 14.12
CA GLU A 359 -5.50 -18.79 15.38
C GLU A 359 -4.53 -17.66 15.76
N GLN A 360 -3.22 -17.86 15.56
CA GLN A 360 -2.22 -16.82 15.83
C GLN A 360 -2.39 -15.63 14.89
N LEU A 361 -2.65 -15.86 13.60
CA LEU A 361 -2.95 -14.79 12.64
C LEU A 361 -4.23 -14.04 13.01
N ALA A 362 -5.27 -14.75 13.44
CA ALA A 362 -6.52 -14.14 13.89
C ALA A 362 -6.29 -13.25 15.12
N GLN A 363 -5.42 -13.66 16.05
CA GLN A 363 -5.07 -12.87 17.23
C GLN A 363 -4.30 -11.60 16.86
N VAL A 364 -3.31 -11.71 15.96
CA VAL A 364 -2.56 -10.56 15.42
C VAL A 364 -3.53 -9.57 14.78
N ALA A 365 -4.45 -10.06 13.94
CA ALA A 365 -5.42 -9.23 13.26
C ALA A 365 -6.39 -8.52 14.22
N ALA A 366 -6.84 -9.23 15.26
CA ALA A 366 -7.69 -8.65 16.30
C ALA A 366 -6.95 -7.54 17.08
N ASN A 367 -5.69 -7.78 17.46
CA ASN A 367 -4.86 -6.82 18.18
C ASN A 367 -4.59 -5.57 17.32
N ALA A 368 -4.10 -5.76 16.09
CA ALA A 368 -3.79 -4.68 15.17
C ALA A 368 -5.00 -3.77 14.91
N THR A 369 -6.16 -4.40 14.70
CA THR A 369 -7.38 -3.66 14.39
C THR A 369 -7.93 -2.94 15.61
N LYS A 370 -7.89 -3.57 16.79
CA LYS A 370 -8.30 -2.93 18.04
C LYS A 370 -7.48 -1.66 18.28
N GLU A 371 -6.15 -1.76 18.22
CA GLU A 371 -5.27 -0.60 18.43
C GLU A 371 -5.51 0.48 17.37
N PHE A 372 -5.62 0.11 16.09
CA PHE A 372 -5.93 1.08 15.04
C PHE A 372 -7.26 1.81 15.29
N THR A 373 -8.32 1.09 15.65
CA THR A 373 -9.63 1.70 15.92
C THR A 373 -9.59 2.57 17.18
N GLU A 374 -9.02 2.08 18.29
CA GLU A 374 -9.04 2.79 19.57
C GLU A 374 -8.06 3.97 19.62
N ALA A 375 -6.83 3.81 19.10
CA ALA A 375 -5.77 4.80 19.18
C ALA A 375 -5.79 5.80 18.01
N PHE A 376 -6.20 5.37 16.81
CA PHE A 376 -6.17 6.22 15.61
C PHE A 376 -7.54 6.71 15.17
N LEU A 377 -8.54 5.85 14.95
CA LEU A 377 -9.85 6.36 14.52
C LEU A 377 -10.60 7.10 15.65
N GLY A 378 -10.30 6.76 16.91
CA GLY A 378 -11.04 7.22 18.08
C GLY A 378 -12.24 6.32 18.36
N LYS A 379 -12.72 6.29 19.61
CA LYS A 379 -13.88 5.46 19.98
C LYS A 379 -15.09 5.84 19.12
N GLU A 380 -15.74 4.83 18.53
CA GLU A 380 -17.10 4.98 18.00
C GLU A 380 -17.96 5.59 19.12
N VAL A 381 -18.38 6.84 18.95
CA VAL A 381 -19.45 7.39 19.77
C VAL A 381 -20.71 6.71 19.25
N PRO A 382 -21.39 5.86 20.04
CA PRO A 382 -22.66 5.31 19.60
C PRO A 382 -23.62 6.48 19.41
N HIS A 383 -24.12 6.67 18.19
CA HIS A 383 -25.18 7.62 17.90
C HIS A 383 -26.54 7.13 18.40
#